data_AF-A0A7Z6UZ17-F1
#
_entry.id   AF-A0A7Z6UZ17-F1
#
_cell.length_a   1.000
_cell.length_b   1.000
_cell.length_c   1.000
_cell.angle_alpha   90.00
_cell.angle_beta   90.00
_cell.angle_gamma   90.00
#
_symmetry.space_group_name_H-M   'P 1'
#
loop_
_entity.id
_entity.type
_entity.pdbx_description
1 polymer ?
#
loop_
_entity_poly.entity_id
_entity_poly.type
_entity_poly.pdbx_seq_one_letter_code
_entity_poly.pdbx_strand_id
1 'polypeptide(L)'
;MITMNINGKTIECQEGQSVLEAARSAGIYIPTICYLSGCSPTVACKMCMVEMDGKRIYSCNTKAKNNATILTNTPTLMDERKSIMQTYDVNHPLECGVCDKSGECELQDMTHLTGVEH
;
A
#
# COMPACT_ATOMS: atom_id res chain seq x y z
N MET A 1 16.03 -11.16 14.49
CA MET A 1 15.31 -9.89 14.22
C MET A 1 16.15 -9.09 13.25
N ILE A 2 15.51 -8.40 12.33
CA ILE A 2 16.18 -7.51 11.36
C ILE A 2 15.65 -6.09 11.55
N THR A 3 16.51 -5.11 11.27
CA THR A 3 16.21 -3.69 11.39
C THR A 3 16.09 -3.09 10.00
N MET A 4 15.11 -2.22 9.78
CA MET A 4 15.01 -1.44 8.54
C MET A 4 14.47 -0.04 8.81
N ASN A 5 14.66 0.86 7.86
CA ASN A 5 14.20 2.23 7.93
C ASN A 5 13.01 2.43 6.99
N ILE A 6 11.91 2.96 7.50
CA ILE A 6 10.75 3.35 6.68
C ILE A 6 10.46 4.83 6.93
N ASN A 7 10.61 5.67 5.90
CA ASN A 7 10.44 7.13 5.97
C ASN A 7 11.22 7.79 7.12
N GLY A 8 12.46 7.36 7.36
CA GLY A 8 13.30 7.88 8.45
C GLY A 8 13.07 7.20 9.80
N LYS A 9 12.00 6.40 9.98
CA LYS A 9 11.73 5.66 11.21
C LYS A 9 12.39 4.28 11.16
N THR A 10 13.30 4.03 12.09
CA THR A 10 13.89 2.70 12.28
C THR A 10 12.88 1.78 12.96
N ILE A 11 12.67 0.59 12.40
CA ILE A 11 11.76 -0.42 12.92
C ILE A 11 12.47 -1.78 13.00
N GLU A 12 12.03 -2.61 13.95
CA GLU A 12 12.48 -4.00 14.08
C GLU A 12 11.38 -4.94 13.61
N CYS A 13 11.75 -6.00 12.91
CA CYS A 13 10.81 -7.00 12.42
C CYS A 13 11.43 -8.40 12.41
N GLN A 14 10.57 -9.40 12.25
CA GLN A 14 11.00 -10.79 12.18
C GLN A 14 11.52 -11.10 10.77
N GLU A 15 12.57 -11.90 10.71
CA GLU A 15 13.10 -12.37 9.44
C GLU A 15 12.03 -13.21 8.70
N GLY A 16 11.91 -13.00 7.39
CA GLY A 16 10.92 -13.69 6.56
C GLY A 16 9.55 -12.99 6.46
N GLN A 17 9.28 -11.95 7.27
CA GLN A 17 8.11 -11.08 7.05
C GLN A 17 8.25 -10.33 5.72
N SER A 18 7.11 -10.03 5.08
CA SER A 18 7.08 -9.05 4.00
C SER A 18 7.30 -7.63 4.53
N VAL A 19 7.71 -6.72 3.65
CA VAL A 19 7.83 -5.29 3.98
C VAL A 19 6.50 -4.74 4.49
N LEU A 20 5.38 -5.16 3.91
CA LEU A 20 4.04 -4.74 4.32
C LEU A 20 3.70 -5.19 5.75
N GLU A 21 3.94 -6.46 6.07
CA GLU A 21 3.67 -7.01 7.42
C GLU A 21 4.49 -6.30 8.49
N ALA A 22 5.76 -6.06 8.20
CA ALA A 22 6.64 -5.34 9.11
C ALA A 22 6.24 -3.87 9.29
N ALA A 23 5.86 -3.18 8.20
CA ALA A 23 5.34 -1.81 8.27
C ALA A 23 4.07 -1.73 9.14
N ARG A 24 3.11 -2.64 8.92
CA ARG A 24 1.86 -2.71 9.71
C ARG A 24 2.12 -2.98 11.18
N SER A 25 3.05 -3.90 11.48
CA SER A 25 3.45 -4.21 12.87
C SER A 25 4.06 -3.00 13.58
N ALA A 26 4.66 -2.08 12.84
CA ALA A 26 5.24 -0.83 13.36
C ALA A 26 4.27 0.37 13.33
N GLY A 27 2.99 0.14 13.01
CA GLY A 27 1.96 1.17 12.89
C GLY A 27 2.11 2.07 11.67
N ILE A 28 2.84 1.63 10.64
CA ILE A 28 3.04 2.39 9.40
C ILE A 28 2.06 1.85 8.35
N TYR A 29 1.20 2.75 7.88
CA TYR A 29 0.22 2.42 6.87
C TYR A 29 0.83 2.41 5.47
N ILE A 30 0.65 1.30 4.75
CA ILE A 30 0.94 1.19 3.32
C ILE A 30 -0.39 0.76 2.65
N PRO A 31 -0.88 1.49 1.63
CA PRO A 31 -2.17 1.21 1.01
C PRO A 31 -2.22 -0.16 0.33
N THR A 32 -3.32 -0.89 0.51
CA THR A 32 -3.57 -2.19 -0.13
C THR A 32 -5.05 -2.40 -0.35
N ILE A 33 -5.44 -3.02 -1.47
CA ILE A 33 -6.82 -3.48 -1.69
C ILE A 33 -6.90 -5.02 -1.70
N CYS A 34 -5.98 -5.68 -2.42
CA CYS A 34 -6.05 -7.12 -2.62
C CYS A 34 -5.30 -7.98 -1.57
N TYR A 35 -4.73 -7.37 -0.54
CA TYR A 35 -3.91 -8.09 0.44
C TYR A 35 -4.77 -8.64 1.57
N LEU A 36 -4.64 -9.95 1.83
CA LEU A 36 -5.31 -10.64 2.92
C LEU A 36 -4.27 -11.34 3.81
N SER A 37 -4.27 -11.01 5.10
CA SER A 37 -3.38 -11.60 6.09
C SER A 37 -3.54 -13.11 6.15
N GLY A 38 -2.43 -13.85 6.12
CA GLY A 38 -2.44 -15.32 6.12
C GLY A 38 -2.64 -15.96 4.73
N CYS A 39 -2.84 -15.17 3.68
CA CYS A 39 -2.89 -15.65 2.30
C CYS A 39 -1.66 -15.21 1.49
N SER A 40 -1.35 -15.96 0.43
CA SER A 40 -0.30 -15.59 -0.50
C SER A 40 -0.63 -14.27 -1.22
N PRO A 41 0.33 -13.34 -1.36
CA PRO A 41 0.09 -12.07 -2.03
C PRO A 41 -0.14 -12.25 -3.53
N THR A 42 -1.18 -11.63 -4.06
CA THR A 42 -1.50 -11.67 -5.51
C THR A 42 -0.81 -10.58 -6.30
N VAL A 43 -0.40 -9.49 -5.63
CA VAL A 43 0.18 -8.29 -6.26
C VAL A 43 -0.76 -7.68 -7.32
N ALA A 44 -2.06 -7.98 -7.27
CA ALA A 44 -3.02 -7.58 -8.30
C ALA A 44 -3.31 -6.07 -8.23
N CYS A 45 -3.55 -5.53 -7.03
CA CYS A 45 -3.96 -4.12 -6.90
C CYS A 45 -2.86 -3.09 -7.09
N LYS A 46 -1.59 -3.48 -7.02
CA LYS A 46 -0.40 -2.61 -7.13
C LYS A 46 -0.30 -1.43 -6.12
N MET A 47 -1.31 -1.17 -5.30
CA MET A 47 -1.34 -0.07 -4.31
C MET A 47 -0.21 -0.12 -3.27
N CYS A 48 0.27 -1.32 -2.96
CA CYS A 48 1.33 -1.57 -1.98
C CYS A 48 2.75 -1.19 -2.47
N MET A 49 2.85 -0.54 -3.63
CA MET A 49 4.11 -0.13 -4.24
C MET A 49 4.86 0.82 -3.31
N VAL A 50 6.15 0.56 -3.10
CA VAL A 50 7.07 1.42 -2.33
C VAL A 50 8.43 1.42 -3.02
N GLU A 51 9.29 2.36 -2.62
CA GLU A 51 10.68 2.36 -3.03
C GLU A 51 11.53 1.73 -1.94
N MET A 52 12.37 0.76 -2.30
CA MET A 52 13.33 0.11 -1.39
C MET A 52 14.72 0.19 -2.03
N ASP A 53 15.66 0.83 -1.35
CA ASP A 53 17.04 1.02 -1.82
C ASP A 53 17.11 1.58 -3.27
N GLY A 54 16.24 2.55 -3.60
CA GLY A 54 16.17 3.17 -4.92
C GLY A 54 15.43 2.37 -6.00
N LYS A 55 14.78 1.26 -5.66
CA LYS A 55 14.01 0.43 -6.60
C LYS A 55 12.55 0.36 -6.21
N ARG A 56 11.64 0.48 -7.19
CA ARG A 56 10.21 0.23 -6.98
C ARG A 56 9.95 -1.25 -6.78
N ILE A 57 9.29 -1.59 -5.68
CA ILE A 57 8.91 -2.96 -5.31
C ILE A 57 7.48 -2.99 -4.78
N TYR A 58 6.92 -4.19 -4.59
CA TYR A 58 5.60 -4.39 -4.02
C TYR A 58 5.73 -4.93 -2.60
N SER A 59 5.41 -4.09 -1.61
CA SER A 59 5.66 -4.40 -0.19
C SER A 59 4.97 -5.67 0.31
N CYS A 60 3.84 -6.05 -0.28
CA CYS A 60 3.11 -7.26 0.12
C CYS A 60 3.80 -8.57 -0.25
N ASN A 61 4.72 -8.55 -1.23
CA ASN A 61 5.41 -9.74 -1.73
C ASN A 61 6.91 -9.71 -1.44
N THR A 62 7.52 -8.53 -1.39
CA THR A 62 8.95 -8.38 -1.10
C THR A 62 9.22 -8.64 0.37
N LYS A 63 10.21 -9.50 0.65
CA LYS A 63 10.68 -9.79 2.01
C LYS A 63 11.44 -8.60 2.60
N ALA A 64 11.20 -8.35 3.88
CA ALA A 64 11.96 -7.38 4.65
C ALA A 64 13.44 -7.76 4.66
N LYS A 65 14.30 -6.75 4.53
CA LYS A 65 15.76 -6.93 4.44
C LYS A 65 16.43 -6.05 5.48
N ASN A 66 17.44 -6.61 6.15
CA ASN A 66 18.20 -5.86 7.16
C ASN A 66 18.90 -4.64 6.53
N ASN A 67 18.87 -3.52 7.24
CA ASN A 67 19.38 -2.21 6.84
C ASN A 67 18.76 -1.64 5.54
N ALA A 68 17.62 -2.17 5.08
CA ALA A 68 16.93 -1.60 3.93
C ALA A 68 16.34 -0.23 4.26
N THR A 69 16.34 0.68 3.28
CA THR A 69 15.68 1.98 3.37
C THR A 69 14.46 1.99 2.47
N ILE A 70 13.30 2.26 3.04
CA ILE A 70 12.01 2.26 2.36
C ILE A 70 11.39 3.65 2.38
N LEU A 71 10.94 4.10 1.22
CA LEU A 71 10.14 5.32 1.05
C LEU A 71 8.74 4.94 0.57
N THR A 72 7.71 5.42 1.26
CA THR A 72 6.31 5.05 0.96
C THR A 72 5.49 6.17 0.33
N ASN A 73 5.99 7.41 0.33
CA ASN A 73 5.25 8.63 0.01
C ASN A 73 6.01 9.59 -0.92
N THR A 74 6.83 9.07 -1.84
CA THR A 74 7.50 9.93 -2.84
C THR A 74 6.47 10.44 -3.86
N PRO A 75 6.68 11.61 -4.50
CA PRO A 75 5.73 12.15 -5.49
C PRO A 75 5.40 11.15 -6.58
N THR A 76 6.42 10.47 -7.11
CA THR A 76 6.23 9.50 -8.19
C THR A 76 5.43 8.25 -7.77
N LEU A 77 5.45 7.86 -6.49
CA LEU A 77 4.61 6.79 -5.96
C LEU A 77 3.16 7.26 -5.77
N MET A 78 2.96 8.51 -5.37
CA MET A 78 1.63 9.08 -5.20
C MET A 78 0.93 9.23 -6.55
N ASP A 79 1.62 9.74 -7.57
CA ASP A 79 1.08 9.87 -8.94
C ASP A 79 0.68 8.51 -9.52
N GLU A 80 1.51 7.48 -9.31
CA GLU A 80 1.23 6.12 -9.77
C GLU A 80 0.01 5.53 -9.05
N ARG A 81 -0.09 5.68 -7.73
CA ARG A 81 -1.27 5.21 -6.97
C ARG A 81 -2.53 5.94 -7.40
N LYS A 82 -2.47 7.25 -7.65
CA LYS A 82 -3.59 8.03 -8.19
C LYS A 82 -4.02 7.48 -9.56
N SER A 83 -3.07 7.17 -10.45
CA SER A 83 -3.35 6.59 -11.78
C SER A 83 -3.98 5.19 -11.69
N ILE A 84 -3.51 4.36 -10.76
CA ILE A 84 -4.11 3.05 -10.47
C ILE A 84 -5.55 3.22 -9.97
N MET A 85 -5.78 4.12 -9.03
CA MET A 85 -7.12 4.37 -8.48
C MET A 85 -8.07 4.95 -9.53
N GLN A 86 -7.61 5.85 -10.39
CA GLN A 86 -8.40 6.30 -11.54
C GLN A 86 -8.85 5.11 -12.40
N THR A 87 -7.99 4.12 -12.61
CA THR A 87 -8.34 2.91 -13.38
C THR A 87 -9.42 2.08 -12.69
N TYR A 88 -9.38 1.98 -11.36
CA TYR A 88 -10.44 1.33 -10.58
C TYR A 88 -11.78 2.06 -10.72
N ASP A 89 -11.75 3.39 -10.73
CA ASP A 89 -12.95 4.22 -10.72
C ASP A 89 -13.59 4.39 -12.12
N VAL A 90 -12.81 4.24 -13.22
CA VAL A 90 -13.29 4.43 -14.61
C VAL A 90 -14.57 3.65 -14.94
N ASN A 91 -14.71 2.43 -14.44
CA ASN A 91 -15.88 1.57 -14.69
C ASN A 91 -16.71 1.33 -13.42
N HIS A 92 -16.39 1.97 -12.30
CA HIS A 92 -17.16 1.82 -11.08
C HIS A 92 -18.42 2.70 -11.15
N PRO A 93 -19.61 2.16 -10.83
CA PRO A 93 -20.84 2.95 -10.89
C PRO A 93 -20.81 4.09 -9.86
N LEU A 94 -21.27 5.29 -10.27
CA LEU A 94 -21.36 6.48 -9.42
C LEU A 94 -22.58 6.44 -8.49
N GLU A 95 -22.67 5.37 -7.69
CA GLU A 95 -23.83 5.05 -6.86
C GLU A 95 -23.53 5.14 -5.36
N CYS A 96 -22.44 5.82 -4.96
CA CYS A 96 -22.06 5.97 -3.55
C CYS A 96 -23.18 6.55 -2.67
N GLY A 97 -24.11 7.34 -3.22
CA GLY A 97 -25.26 7.89 -2.47
C GLY A 97 -26.36 6.86 -2.14
N VAL A 98 -26.36 5.70 -2.79
CA VAL A 98 -27.35 4.63 -2.61
C VAL A 98 -26.72 3.27 -2.31
N CYS A 99 -25.39 3.16 -2.37
CA CYS A 99 -24.64 1.96 -2.07
C CYS A 99 -24.61 1.71 -0.56
N ASP A 100 -25.01 0.50 -0.14
CA ASP A 100 -25.04 0.10 1.27
C ASP A 100 -23.66 0.12 1.95
N LYS A 101 -22.57 0.04 1.17
CA LYS A 101 -21.20 0.08 1.69
C LYS A 101 -20.63 1.50 1.82
N SER A 102 -21.38 2.52 1.42
CA SER A 102 -20.93 3.91 1.49
C SER A 102 -20.59 4.30 2.93
N GLY A 103 -19.40 4.86 3.15
CA GLY A 103 -18.87 5.18 4.48
C GLY A 103 -18.07 4.06 5.15
N GLU A 104 -18.10 2.84 4.61
CA GLU A 104 -17.27 1.69 5.04
C GLU A 104 -16.58 0.98 3.86
N CYS A 105 -16.58 1.61 2.68
CA CYS A 105 -16.05 1.05 1.45
C CYS A 105 -14.54 1.34 1.33
N GLU A 106 -13.73 0.28 1.29
CA GLU A 106 -12.28 0.42 1.14
C GLU A 106 -11.88 1.11 -0.19
N LEU A 107 -12.66 0.91 -1.27
CA LEU A 107 -12.41 1.61 -2.53
C LEU A 107 -12.62 3.11 -2.37
N GLN A 108 -13.69 3.52 -1.68
CA GLN A 108 -13.98 4.92 -1.38
C GLN A 108 -12.85 5.55 -0.56
N ASP A 109 -12.38 4.87 0.48
CA ASP A 109 -11.27 5.33 1.31
C ASP A 109 -9.98 5.52 0.49
N MET A 110 -9.70 4.61 -0.44
CA MET A 110 -8.51 4.69 -1.30
C MET A 110 -8.61 5.82 -2.34
N THR A 111 -9.78 6.05 -2.91
CA THR A 111 -10.05 7.17 -3.82
C THR A 111 -9.82 8.50 -3.10
N HIS A 112 -10.32 8.64 -1.86
CA HIS A 112 -10.05 9.82 -1.02
C HIS A 112 -8.56 9.96 -0.67
N LEU A 113 -7.91 8.87 -0.25
CA LEU A 113 -6.50 8.87 0.14
C LEU A 113 -5.56 9.29 -1.00
N THR A 114 -5.87 8.86 -2.23
CA THR A 114 -5.05 9.15 -3.42
C THR A 114 -5.41 10.47 -4.09
N GLY A 115 -6.48 11.14 -3.65
CA GLY A 115 -6.93 12.40 -4.21
C GLY A 115 -7.35 12.28 -5.67
N VAL A 116 -7.98 11.16 -6.04
CA VAL A 116 -8.65 11.04 -7.34
C VAL A 116 -9.87 11.95 -7.31
N GLU A 117 -9.96 12.80 -8.32
CA GLU A 117 -11.09 13.73 -8.53
C GLU A 117 -11.92 13.19 -9.69
N HIS A 118 -13.24 13.27 -9.57
CA HIS A 118 -14.21 12.89 -10.60
C HIS A 118 -14.61 14.10 -11.45
#